data_AF-A0A7S1X7T4-F1
#
_entry.id   AF-A0A7S1X7T4-F1
#
_cell.length_a   1.000
_cell.length_b   1.000
_cell.length_c   1.000
_cell.angle_alpha   90.00
_cell.angle_beta   90.00
_cell.angle_gamma   90.00
#
_symmetry.space_group_name_H-M   'P 1'
#
loop_
_entity.id
_entity.type
_entity.pdbx_description
1 polymer ?
#
loop_
_entity_poly.entity_id
_entity_poly.type
_entity_poly.pdbx_seq_one_letter_code
_entity_poly.pdbx_strand_id
1 'polypeptide(L)'
;KEGVDFAELRDLAGLYRVWNPKYNSWSVFGQDHVAKILLGWDVEGRAHNAVEDACKSIRLFHLFNKLKDTPEWDKAQAMLLAIPPGPSFAKRYPTFEGCCMGNRRTCTCGAPFFVS
;
A
#
# COMPACT_ATOMS: atom_id res chain seq x y z
N LYS A 1 -0.07 -11.04 -23.89
CA LYS A 1 -1.45 -11.46 -23.62
C LYS A 1 -1.44 -12.49 -22.49
N GLU A 2 -2.24 -12.23 -21.46
CA GLU A 2 -2.43 -13.18 -20.36
C GLU A 2 -2.90 -14.55 -20.88
N GLY A 3 -2.39 -15.63 -20.29
CA GLY A 3 -2.59 -17.01 -20.75
C GLY A 3 -1.78 -17.41 -21.99
N VAL A 4 -0.99 -16.50 -22.59
CA VAL A 4 -0.14 -16.77 -23.76
C VAL A 4 1.30 -16.33 -23.50
N ASP A 5 1.50 -15.05 -23.18
CA ASP A 5 2.82 -14.45 -22.95
C ASP A 5 3.19 -14.45 -21.46
N PHE A 6 2.19 -14.49 -20.57
CA PHE A 6 2.36 -14.62 -19.12
C PHE A 6 1.13 -15.31 -18.54
N ALA A 7 1.29 -16.04 -17.44
CA ALA A 7 0.19 -16.81 -16.84
C ALA A 7 -0.91 -15.89 -16.28
N GLU A 8 -0.51 -14.91 -15.47
CA GLU A 8 -1.46 -14.01 -14.81
C GLU A 8 -0.79 -12.73 -14.31
N LEU A 9 -1.60 -11.68 -14.11
CA LEU A 9 -1.18 -10.46 -13.41
C LEU A 9 -1.64 -10.50 -11.96
N ARG A 10 -0.71 -10.31 -11.02
CA ARG A 10 -0.99 -10.30 -9.59
C ARG A 10 -0.76 -8.93 -9.00
N ASP A 11 -1.83 -8.31 -8.50
CA ASP A 11 -1.77 -7.06 -7.76
C ASP A 11 -1.51 -7.33 -6.27
N LEU A 12 -0.38 -6.83 -5.77
CA LEU A 12 0.00 -6.96 -4.36
C LEU A 12 -0.98 -6.23 -3.43
N ALA A 13 -1.57 -5.12 -3.84
CA ALA A 13 -2.55 -4.42 -3.00
C ALA A 13 -3.79 -5.28 -2.77
N GLY A 14 -4.25 -5.98 -3.82
CA GLY A 14 -5.30 -7.00 -3.73
C GLY A 14 -4.94 -8.22 -2.89
N LEU A 15 -3.69 -8.69 -2.93
CA LEU A 15 -3.24 -9.84 -2.13
C LEU A 15 -3.11 -9.52 -0.63
N TYR A 16 -2.67 -8.30 -0.31
CA TYR A 16 -2.40 -7.87 1.07
C TYR A 16 -3.54 -7.08 1.72
N ARG A 17 -4.66 -6.84 1.03
CA ARG A 17 -5.83 -6.21 1.66
C ARG A 17 -6.36 -7.09 2.79
N VAL A 18 -6.79 -6.46 3.88
CA VAL A 18 -7.32 -7.16 5.05
C VAL A 18 -8.71 -6.64 5.36
N TRP A 19 -9.64 -7.56 5.64
CA TRP A 19 -10.97 -7.17 6.10
C TRP A 19 -10.87 -6.52 7.48
N ASN A 20 -11.35 -5.30 7.59
CA ASN A 20 -11.29 -4.54 8.83
C ASN A 20 -12.68 -4.50 9.49
N PRO A 21 -12.93 -5.29 10.55
CA PRO A 21 -14.23 -5.37 11.19
C PRO A 21 -14.66 -4.05 11.84
N LYS A 22 -13.71 -3.18 12.22
CA LYS A 22 -14.01 -1.87 12.80
C LYS A 22 -14.74 -0.94 11.83
N TYR A 23 -14.41 -1.03 10.54
CA TYR A 23 -14.95 -0.18 9.49
C TYR A 23 -15.85 -0.93 8.52
N ASN A 24 -16.09 -2.23 8.76
CA ASN A 24 -16.87 -3.11 7.90
C ASN A 24 -16.46 -3.00 6.41
N SER A 25 -15.14 -2.91 6.17
CA SER A 25 -14.57 -2.65 4.84
C SER A 25 -13.17 -3.24 4.68
N TRP A 26 -12.72 -3.39 3.43
CA TRP A 26 -11.36 -3.83 3.13
C TRP A 26 -10.37 -2.69 3.33
N SER A 27 -9.39 -2.87 4.21
CA SER A 27 -8.24 -1.97 4.34
C SER A 27 -7.20 -2.34 3.29
N VAL A 28 -6.81 -1.33 2.50
CA VAL A 28 -5.75 -1.43 1.50
C VAL A 28 -4.53 -0.66 2.00
N PHE A 29 -3.35 -1.21 1.77
CA PHE A 29 -2.09 -0.68 2.29
C PHE A 29 -1.16 -0.30 1.13
N GLY A 30 -0.36 0.74 1.34
CA GLY A 30 0.72 1.08 0.42
C GLY A 30 1.89 0.08 0.54
N GLN A 31 2.64 -0.09 -0.55
CA GLN A 31 3.77 -1.04 -0.61
C GLN A 31 4.79 -0.83 0.52
N ASP A 32 5.16 0.41 0.82
CA ASP A 32 6.11 0.74 1.88
C ASP A 32 5.60 0.37 3.28
N HIS A 33 4.29 0.50 3.50
CA HIS A 33 3.69 0.08 4.77
C HIS A 33 3.82 -1.45 4.93
N VAL A 34 3.45 -2.21 3.90
CA VAL A 34 3.56 -3.68 3.94
C VAL A 34 5.02 -4.12 4.10
N ALA A 35 5.94 -3.53 3.34
CA ALA A 35 7.36 -3.85 3.41
C ALA A 35 7.98 -3.51 4.77
N LYS A 36 7.64 -2.35 5.36
CA LYS A 36 8.11 -1.98 6.70
C LYS A 36 7.65 -2.99 7.76
N ILE A 37 6.37 -3.34 7.74
CA ILE A 37 5.74 -4.16 8.79
C ILE A 37 6.15 -5.62 8.68
N LEU A 38 6.16 -6.18 7.47
CA LEU A 38 6.33 -7.62 7.28
C LEU A 38 7.76 -8.04 6.90
N LEU A 39 8.54 -7.15 6.30
CA LEU A 39 9.93 -7.43 5.91
C LEU A 39 10.95 -6.68 6.79
N GLY A 40 10.50 -5.80 7.70
CA GLY A 40 11.39 -4.92 8.45
C GLY A 40 12.15 -3.94 7.56
N TRP A 41 11.61 -3.62 6.38
CA TRP A 41 12.29 -2.78 5.39
C TRP A 41 12.29 -1.31 5.84
N ASP A 42 13.45 -0.68 5.82
CA ASP A 42 13.57 0.74 6.12
C ASP A 42 13.12 1.60 4.92
N VAL A 43 12.00 2.31 5.12
CA VAL A 43 11.30 3.08 4.09
C VAL A 43 11.24 4.58 4.40
N GLU A 44 11.86 5.04 5.49
CA GLU A 44 11.77 6.44 5.91
C GLU A 44 12.77 7.33 5.18
N GLY A 45 12.30 8.49 4.70
CA GLY A 45 13.16 9.55 4.15
C GLY A 45 13.84 9.25 2.81
N ARG A 46 13.53 8.12 2.16
CA ARG A 46 14.13 7.75 0.87
C ARG A 46 13.27 8.22 -0.30
N ALA A 47 13.92 8.76 -1.32
CA ALA A 47 13.27 8.99 -2.61
C ALA A 47 12.92 7.64 -3.25
N HIS A 48 11.77 7.56 -3.92
CA HIS A 48 11.36 6.34 -4.61
C HIS A 48 12.37 5.97 -5.70
N ASN A 49 12.90 4.76 -5.60
CA ASN A 49 13.75 4.14 -6.61
C ASN A 49 13.01 2.92 -7.18
N ALA A 50 12.75 2.94 -8.49
CA ALA A 50 12.03 1.88 -9.18
C ALA A 50 12.66 0.49 -8.97
N VAL A 51 13.99 0.40 -8.86
CA VAL A 51 14.70 -0.86 -8.60
C VAL A 51 14.41 -1.37 -7.20
N GLU A 52 14.43 -0.49 -6.20
CA GLU A 52 14.11 -0.87 -4.83
C GLU A 52 12.63 -1.26 -4.68
N ASP A 53 11.74 -0.51 -5.35
CA ASP A 53 10.32 -0.81 -5.32
C ASP A 53 10.02 -2.15 -6.01
N ALA A 54 10.67 -2.47 -7.13
CA ALA A 54 10.59 -3.80 -7.73
C ALA A 54 11.11 -4.91 -6.78
N CYS A 55 12.23 -4.67 -6.10
CA CYS A 55 12.78 -5.61 -5.12
C CYS A 55 11.80 -5.88 -3.96
N LYS A 56 11.15 -4.81 -3.44
CA LYS A 56 10.11 -4.94 -2.42
C LYS A 56 8.95 -5.78 -2.95
N SER A 57 8.45 -5.50 -4.16
CA SER A 57 7.33 -6.22 -4.76
C SER A 57 7.60 -7.72 -4.88
N ILE A 58 8.77 -8.10 -5.37
CA ILE A 58 9.15 -9.51 -5.51
C ILE A 58 9.28 -10.21 -4.15
N ARG A 59 9.92 -9.57 -3.17
CA ARG A 59 10.06 -10.14 -1.82
C ARG A 59 8.74 -10.29 -1.09
N LEU A 60 7.84 -9.31 -1.25
CA LEU A 60 6.48 -9.41 -0.74
C LEU A 60 5.73 -10.56 -1.42
N PHE A 61 5.82 -10.70 -2.74
CA PHE A 61 5.19 -11.82 -3.44
C PHE A 61 5.68 -13.18 -2.94
N HIS A 62 6.99 -13.34 -2.72
CA HIS A 62 7.53 -14.56 -2.11
C HIS A 62 7.04 -14.79 -0.68
N LEU A 63 6.97 -13.73 0.13
CA LEU A 63 6.45 -13.82 1.50
C LEU A 63 4.98 -14.25 1.49
N PHE A 64 4.16 -13.66 0.62
CA PHE A 64 2.76 -14.04 0.46
C PHE A 64 2.63 -15.54 0.14
N ASN A 65 3.35 -16.03 -0.86
CA ASN A 65 3.29 -17.45 -1.23
C ASN A 65 3.75 -18.38 -0.12
N LYS A 66 4.68 -17.94 0.73
CA LYS A 66 5.15 -18.70 1.89
C LYS A 66 4.11 -18.76 3.02
N LEU A 67 3.38 -17.67 3.24
CA LEU A 67 2.51 -17.53 4.41
C LEU A 67 1.04 -17.84 4.13
N LYS A 68 0.54 -17.62 2.90
CA LYS A 68 -0.92 -17.57 2.59
C LYS A 68 -1.74 -18.78 3.06
N ASP A 69 -1.11 -19.96 3.15
CA ASP A 69 -1.76 -21.21 3.58
C ASP A 69 -1.35 -21.63 5.00
N THR A 70 -0.73 -20.72 5.78
CA THR A 70 -0.20 -20.99 7.11
C THR A 70 -0.84 -20.08 8.17
N PRO A 71 -0.88 -20.49 9.46
CA PRO A 71 -1.45 -19.66 10.53
C PRO A 71 -0.72 -18.33 10.76
N GLU A 72 0.51 -18.21 10.26
CA GLU A 72 1.28 -16.97 10.28
C GLU A 72 0.67 -15.87 9.40
N TRP A 73 -0.16 -16.23 8.41
CA TRP A 73 -0.87 -15.25 7.60
C TRP A 73 -1.83 -14.39 8.43
N ASP A 74 -2.62 -15.01 9.30
CA ASP A 74 -3.55 -14.29 10.18
C ASP A 74 -2.80 -13.31 11.09
N LYS A 75 -1.62 -13.72 11.60
CA LYS A 75 -0.74 -12.85 12.38
C LYS A 75 -0.23 -11.68 11.54
N ALA A 76 0.21 -11.92 10.32
CA ALA A 76 0.67 -10.88 9.41
C ALA A 76 -0.46 -9.86 9.12
N GLN A 77 -1.67 -10.34 8.85
CA GLN A 77 -2.85 -9.51 8.62
C GLN A 77 -3.20 -8.68 9.86
N ALA A 78 -3.14 -9.27 11.06
CA ALA A 78 -3.38 -8.56 12.32
C ALA A 78 -2.34 -7.44 12.56
N MET A 79 -1.06 -7.69 12.26
CA MET A 79 -0.01 -6.66 12.39
C MET A 79 -0.24 -5.47 11.44
N LEU A 80 -0.65 -5.74 10.19
CA LEU A 80 -0.98 -4.70 9.22
C LEU A 80 -2.16 -3.82 9.68
N LEU A 81 -3.17 -4.40 10.33
CA LEU A 81 -4.29 -3.63 10.88
C LEU A 81 -3.92 -2.85 12.15
N ALA A 82 -3.03 -3.40 12.98
CA ALA A 82 -2.68 -2.83 14.27
C ALA A 82 -1.83 -1.56 14.15
N ILE A 83 -0.97 -1.48 13.13
CA ILE A 83 -0.02 -0.38 13.00
C ILE A 83 -0.58 0.65 12.00
N PRO A 84 -0.79 1.91 12.41
CA PRO A 84 -1.32 2.93 11.52
C PRO A 84 -0.32 3.21 10.37
N PRO A 85 -0.80 3.36 9.13
CA PRO A 85 0.05 3.77 8.03
C PRO A 85 0.57 5.20 8.25
N GLY A 86 1.81 5.45 7.83
CA GLY A 86 2.35 6.80 7.80
C GLY A 86 1.49 7.73 6.94
N PRO A 87 1.55 9.05 7.17
CA PRO A 87 0.78 9.99 6.37
C PRO A 87 1.19 9.86 4.90
N SER A 88 0.20 9.78 4.02
CA SER A 88 0.43 9.74 2.56
C SER A 88 1.08 11.03 2.08
N PHE A 89 1.70 10.99 0.90
CA PHE A 89 2.35 12.17 0.30
C PHE A 89 1.42 13.39 0.27
N ALA A 90 0.19 13.24 -0.22
CA ALA A 90 -0.80 14.32 -0.27
C ALA A 90 -1.26 14.83 1.12
N LYS A 91 -1.15 14.00 2.17
CA LYS A 91 -1.38 14.45 3.55
C LYS A 91 -0.19 15.25 4.09
N ARG A 92 1.04 14.88 3.71
CA ARG A 92 2.28 15.60 4.12
C ARG A 92 2.46 16.91 3.36
N TYR A 93 2.12 16.91 2.08
CA TYR A 93 2.30 18.04 1.16
C TYR A 93 0.94 18.38 0.51
N PRO A 94 0.08 19.16 1.18
CA PRO A 94 -1.21 19.59 0.62
C PRO A 94 -1.08 20.37 -0.70
N THR A 95 0.06 21.05 -0.86
CA THR A 95 0.49 21.70 -2.08
C THR A 95 1.90 21.19 -2.41
N PHE A 96 2.13 20.82 -3.66
CA PHE A 96 3.43 20.38 -4.16
C PHE A 96 3.69 21.02 -5.53
N GLU A 97 4.84 21.67 -5.68
CA GLU A 97 5.21 22.40 -6.91
C GLU A 97 4.14 23.40 -7.41
N GLY A 98 3.43 24.05 -6.47
CA GLY A 98 2.34 24.99 -6.79
C GLY A 98 1.00 24.34 -7.14
N CYS A 99 0.94 23.01 -7.22
CA CYS A 99 -0.28 22.25 -7.47
C CYS A 99 -0.93 21.77 -6.16
N CYS A 100 -2.25 21.94 -6.03
CA CYS A 100 -2.98 21.40 -4.90
C CYS A 100 -3.20 19.88 -5.06
N MET A 101 -2.88 19.11 -4.02
CA MET A 101 -2.95 17.65 -4.04
C MET A 101 -4.35 17.08 -3.74
N GLY A 102 -5.40 17.93 -3.70
CA GLY A 102 -6.79 17.49 -3.64
C GLY A 102 -7.19 16.73 -2.37
N ASN A 103 -6.44 16.86 -1.27
CA ASN A 103 -6.85 16.28 0.01
C ASN A 103 -8.05 17.06 0.56
N ARG A 104 -9.24 16.43 0.63
CA ARG A 104 -10.52 17.07 1.04
C ARG A 104 -10.45 17.92 2.31
N ARG A 105 -9.57 17.59 3.26
CA ARG A 105 -9.43 18.34 4.52
C ARG A 105 -8.49 19.53 4.45
N THR A 106 -7.53 19.53 3.52
CA THR A 106 -6.45 20.54 3.44
C THR A 106 -6.38 21.20 2.07
N CYS A 107 -7.39 20.97 1.22
CA CYS A 107 -7.50 21.57 -0.09
C CYS A 107 -7.84 23.06 0.03
N THR A 108 -7.07 23.90 -0.65
CA THR A 108 -7.27 25.36 -0.67
C THR A 108 -7.54 25.90 -2.08
N CYS A 109 -7.53 25.05 -3.11
CA CYS A 109 -7.66 25.49 -4.50
C CYS A 109 -9.09 25.73 -4.99
N GLY A 110 -10.10 25.38 -4.19
CA GLY A 110 -11.53 25.59 -4.54
C GLY A 110 -12.04 24.71 -5.69
N ALA A 111 -11.24 23.80 -6.23
CA ALA A 111 -11.67 22.89 -7.29
C ALA A 111 -12.71 21.89 -6.78
N PRO A 112 -13.72 21.52 -7.59
CA PRO A 112 -14.74 20.55 -7.20
C PRO A 112 -14.13 19.17 -6.97
N PHE A 113 -14.58 18.47 -5.92
CA PHE A 113 -14.21 17.08 -5.70
C PHE A 113 -15.06 16.19 -6.60
N PHE A 114 -14.43 15.46 -7.52
CA PHE A 114 -15.11 14.39 -8.23
C PHE A 114 -15.51 13.30 -7.23
N VAL A 115 -16.80 13.02 -7.15
CA VAL A 115 -17.36 11.90 -6.40
C VAL A 115 -17.34 10.69 -7.33
N SER A 116 -16.47 9.72 -7.05
CA SER A 116 -16.50 8.37 -7.60
C SER A 116 -17.26 7.44 -6.68
#